data_AF-A0A6J1NHH3-F1
#
_entry.id   AF-A0A6J1NHH3-F1
#
_cell.length_a   1.000
_cell.length_b   1.000
_cell.length_c   1.000
_cell.angle_alpha   90.00
_cell.angle_beta   90.00
_cell.angle_gamma   90.00
#
_symmetry.space_group_name_H-M   'P 1'
#
loop_
_entity.id
_entity.type
_entity.pdbx_description
1 polymer ?
#
loop_
_entity_poly.entity_id
_entity_poly.type
_entity_poly.pdbx_seq_one_letter_code
_entity_poly.pdbx_strand_id
1 'polypeptide(L)'
;MVNKCGICGKFINPLDGIKCTKCDGLYHQVCLKLSPGHQVSSKWRCRSCKGNKLDNKGSSSSRMHSCADGHTDDIREDLSPLLQVSSGNMVEEVRQVIRAEMSSFRDELARICSTISDFNNRANAIESRLSTLEDQLAARAMDEEVRMSTIEERLAVRGVREENVNLNGIISQLQTQLNDREQECFLCDVEISGLEERSGENLINMVSLIGKKLGVDLDDRDVVSVERS
;
A
#
# COMPACT_ATOMS: atom_id res chain seq x y z
N MET A 1 -10.95 6.98 -28.82
CA MET A 1 -10.70 6.06 -29.96
C MET A 1 -9.94 4.85 -29.44
N VAL A 2 -10.36 3.66 -29.84
CA VAL A 2 -9.74 2.42 -29.40
C VAL A 2 -8.60 2.06 -30.35
N ASN A 3 -7.36 2.08 -29.86
CA ASN A 3 -6.18 1.75 -30.66
C ASN A 3 -6.00 0.22 -30.70
N LYS A 4 -6.15 -0.38 -31.89
CA LYS A 4 -5.92 -1.81 -32.13
C LYS A 4 -4.79 -2.01 -33.13
N CYS A 5 -4.04 -3.09 -32.96
CA CYS A 5 -2.95 -3.46 -33.84
C CYS A 5 -3.47 -4.00 -35.18
N GLY A 6 -2.95 -3.46 -36.28
CA GLY A 6 -3.37 -3.86 -37.63
C GLY A 6 -2.91 -5.25 -38.10
N ILE A 7 -2.21 -6.02 -37.25
CA ILE A 7 -1.81 -7.42 -37.53
C ILE A 7 -2.61 -8.40 -36.66
N CYS A 8 -2.63 -8.20 -35.34
CA CYS A 8 -3.22 -9.17 -34.42
C CYS A 8 -4.60 -8.76 -33.88
N GLY A 9 -5.08 -7.55 -34.19
CA GLY A 9 -6.39 -7.03 -33.74
C GLY A 9 -6.50 -6.72 -32.25
N LYS A 10 -5.46 -6.97 -31.44
CA LYS A 10 -5.43 -6.68 -30.00
C LYS A 10 -5.17 -5.20 -29.73
N PHE A 11 -5.59 -4.73 -28.56
CA PHE A 11 -5.40 -3.35 -28.11
C PHE A 11 -3.91 -3.01 -27.98
N ILE A 12 -3.56 -1.77 -28.28
CA ILE A 12 -2.18 -1.26 -28.21
C ILE A 12 -2.15 0.08 -27.49
N ASN A 13 -1.17 0.25 -26.59
CA ASN A 13 -0.85 1.55 -26.02
C ASN A 13 -0.26 2.44 -27.13
N PRO A 14 -0.85 3.61 -27.44
CA PRO A 14 -0.34 4.47 -28.50
C PRO A 14 1.11 4.94 -28.31
N LEU A 15 1.66 4.91 -27.10
CA LEU A 15 3.06 5.24 -26.82
C LEU A 15 4.05 4.13 -27.21
N ASP A 16 3.60 2.87 -27.21
CA ASP A 16 4.43 1.69 -27.49
C ASP A 16 4.20 1.13 -28.91
N GLY A 17 3.30 1.76 -29.67
CA GLY A 17 2.89 1.34 -31.00
C GLY A 17 3.65 2.04 -32.11
N ILE A 18 4.03 1.28 -33.14
CA ILE A 18 4.61 1.84 -34.35
C ILE A 18 3.50 2.27 -35.30
N LYS A 19 3.49 3.56 -35.67
CA LYS A 19 2.50 4.15 -36.57
C LYS A 19 2.97 4.15 -38.03
N CYS A 20 2.13 3.67 -38.94
CA CYS A 20 2.38 3.77 -40.38
C CYS A 20 2.08 5.18 -40.90
N THR A 21 2.99 5.78 -41.65
CA THR A 21 2.80 7.14 -42.20
C THR A 21 1.81 7.25 -43.36
N LYS A 22 1.35 6.13 -43.93
CA LYS A 22 0.45 6.11 -45.09
C LYS A 22 -1.00 5.81 -44.76
N CYS A 23 -1.25 4.90 -43.81
CA CYS A 23 -2.61 4.48 -43.43
C CYS A 23 -2.96 4.79 -41.97
N ASP A 24 -2.06 5.47 -41.25
CA ASP A 24 -2.18 5.80 -39.83
C ASP A 24 -2.36 4.60 -38.88
N GLY A 25 -2.27 3.36 -39.39
CA GLY A 25 -2.41 2.14 -38.60
C GLY A 25 -1.30 1.98 -37.56
N LEU A 26 -1.68 1.46 -36.39
CA LEU A 26 -0.78 1.15 -35.27
C LEU A 26 -0.44 -0.35 -35.25
N TYR A 27 0.79 -0.67 -34.88
CA TYR A 27 1.30 -2.04 -34.87
C TYR A 27 2.20 -2.29 -33.66
N HIS A 28 2.08 -3.46 -33.02
CA HIS A 28 3.02 -3.88 -31.98
C HIS A 28 4.39 -4.13 -32.59
N GLN A 29 5.46 -3.72 -31.87
CA GLN A 29 6.84 -4.00 -32.25
C GLN A 29 7.08 -5.52 -32.42
N VAL A 30 6.52 -6.33 -31.52
CA VAL A 30 6.58 -7.80 -31.56
C VAL A 30 5.86 -8.37 -32.79
N CYS A 31 4.70 -7.83 -33.16
CA CYS A 31 3.97 -8.25 -34.37
C CYS A 31 4.73 -7.94 -35.67
N LEU A 32 5.66 -6.97 -35.62
CA LEU A 32 6.56 -6.63 -36.72
C LEU A 32 7.89 -7.41 -36.68
N LYS A 33 8.08 -8.31 -35.70
CA LYS A 33 9.32 -9.06 -35.44
C LYS A 33 10.53 -8.15 -35.22
N LEU A 34 10.32 -7.02 -34.54
CA LEU A 34 11.37 -6.10 -34.15
C LEU A 34 11.79 -6.36 -32.70
N SER A 35 13.09 -6.25 -32.40
CA SER A 35 13.60 -6.37 -31.03
C SER A 35 13.09 -5.23 -30.14
N PRO A 36 12.93 -5.45 -28.82
CA PRO A 36 12.56 -4.38 -27.88
C PRO A 36 13.51 -3.19 -27.98
N GLY A 37 12.97 -1.97 -28.11
CA GLY A 37 13.78 -0.74 -28.23
C GLY A 37 14.30 -0.41 -29.63
N HIS A 38 13.96 -1.20 -30.66
CA HIS A 38 14.32 -0.87 -32.04
C HIS A 38 13.62 0.41 -32.53
N GLN A 39 14.40 1.45 -32.83
CA GLN A 39 13.87 2.71 -33.36
C GLN A 39 13.60 2.60 -34.86
N VAL A 40 12.33 2.78 -35.24
CA VAL A 40 11.93 2.83 -36.65
C VAL A 40 12.05 4.26 -37.20
N SER A 41 12.43 4.38 -38.46
CA SER A 41 12.47 5.68 -39.15
C SER A 41 11.12 6.39 -39.11
N SER A 42 11.14 7.73 -38.99
CA SER A 42 9.93 8.58 -39.06
C SER A 42 9.15 8.47 -40.38
N LYS A 43 9.72 7.83 -41.42
CA LYS A 43 9.07 7.54 -42.70
C LYS A 43 8.60 6.08 -42.81
N TRP A 44 8.49 5.36 -41.70
CA TRP A 44 8.15 3.93 -41.71
C TRP A 44 6.74 3.67 -42.26
N ARG A 45 6.63 2.62 -43.08
CA ARG A 45 5.38 2.17 -43.71
C ARG A 45 5.17 0.68 -43.45
N CYS A 46 3.93 0.28 -43.18
CA CYS A 46 3.56 -1.12 -42.98
C CYS A 46 3.72 -1.94 -44.28
N ARG A 47 3.76 -3.27 -44.15
CA ARG A 47 4.00 -4.19 -45.28
C ARG A 47 2.95 -4.03 -46.40
N SER A 48 1.70 -3.84 -46.03
CA SER A 48 0.60 -3.58 -46.97
C SER A 48 0.76 -2.25 -47.71
N CYS A 49 1.29 -1.22 -47.02
CA CYS A 49 1.55 0.09 -47.63
C CYS A 49 2.83 0.14 -48.46
N LYS A 50 3.81 -0.73 -48.19
CA LYS A 50 5.04 -0.89 -48.98
C LYS A 50 4.82 -1.69 -50.27
N GLY A 51 3.88 -2.64 -50.28
CA GLY A 51 3.62 -3.56 -51.41
C GLY A 51 2.82 -2.97 -52.58
N ASN A 52 2.19 -1.81 -52.44
CA ASN A 52 1.46 -1.16 -53.54
C ASN A 52 2.40 -0.34 -54.43
N LYS A 53 3.25 -1.01 -55.20
CA LYS A 53 3.62 -0.55 -56.55
C LYS A 53 2.72 -1.32 -57.51
N LEU A 54 1.73 -0.63 -58.06
CA LEU A 54 0.99 -1.10 -59.22
C LEU A 54 1.99 -1.13 -60.39
N ASP A 55 2.52 -2.30 -60.71
CA ASP A 55 3.11 -2.57 -62.02
C ASP A 55 2.41 -3.79 -62.62
N ASN A 56 1.48 -3.46 -63.50
CA ASN A 56 0.72 -4.31 -64.37
C ASN A 56 1.61 -4.74 -65.55
N LYS A 57 1.98 -6.03 -65.64
CA LYS A 57 2.44 -6.80 -66.81
C LYS A 57 2.88 -8.15 -66.24
N GLY A 58 2.27 -9.28 -66.57
CA GLY A 58 1.94 -9.75 -67.90
C GLY A 58 2.83 -10.95 -68.18
N SER A 59 2.21 -12.13 -68.19
CA SER A 59 2.59 -13.29 -69.01
C SER A 59 3.94 -13.98 -68.78
N SER A 60 3.80 -15.25 -68.38
CA SER A 60 4.31 -16.39 -69.16
C SER A 60 5.80 -16.76 -69.09
N SER A 61 6.00 -17.97 -68.55
CA SER A 61 6.44 -19.14 -69.33
C SER A 61 7.94 -19.46 -69.39
N SER A 62 8.22 -20.70 -68.95
CA SER A 62 9.13 -21.66 -69.62
C SER A 62 10.64 -21.37 -69.49
N ARG A 63 11.55 -22.35 -69.53
CA ARG A 63 11.49 -23.80 -69.75
C ARG A 63 12.83 -24.41 -69.33
N MET A 64 12.76 -25.69 -69.02
CA MET A 64 13.87 -26.65 -68.98
C MET A 64 14.72 -26.63 -70.26
N HIS A 65 15.99 -27.02 -70.13
CA HIS A 65 16.66 -27.83 -71.15
C HIS A 65 17.50 -28.93 -70.48
N SER A 66 17.16 -30.16 -70.86
CA SER A 66 17.93 -31.39 -70.73
C SER A 66 18.40 -31.78 -72.15
N CYS A 67 19.30 -32.78 -72.22
CA CYS A 67 19.91 -33.49 -73.36
C CYS A 67 21.27 -32.93 -73.84
N ALA A 68 22.30 -33.71 -74.22
CA ALA A 68 22.48 -35.16 -74.38
C ALA A 68 24.00 -35.52 -74.41
N ASP A 69 24.24 -36.83 -74.33
CA ASP A 69 25.42 -37.68 -74.57
C ASP A 69 26.61 -37.15 -75.40
N GLY A 70 27.79 -37.67 -75.02
CA GLY A 70 29.02 -37.66 -75.81
C GLY A 70 30.12 -38.52 -75.18
N HIS A 71 30.18 -39.79 -75.58
CA HIS A 71 31.19 -40.80 -75.24
C HIS A 71 32.57 -40.41 -75.79
N THR A 72 33.64 -40.41 -74.98
CA THR A 72 35.02 -40.71 -75.41
C THR A 72 35.83 -41.28 -74.25
N ASP A 73 36.58 -42.34 -74.56
CA ASP A 73 37.32 -43.23 -73.67
C ASP A 73 38.56 -42.63 -73.00
N ASP A 74 38.87 -43.22 -71.84
CA ASP A 74 40.19 -43.53 -71.24
C ASP A 74 41.32 -42.50 -71.30
N ILE A 75 41.64 -41.90 -70.13
CA ILE A 75 42.98 -41.99 -69.50
C ILE A 75 42.80 -42.02 -67.96
N ARG A 76 42.90 -43.21 -67.36
CA ARG A 76 43.34 -43.37 -65.96
C ARG A 76 44.86 -43.32 -65.97
N GLU A 77 45.47 -42.30 -65.35
CA GLU A 77 46.67 -42.47 -64.53
C GLU A 77 47.04 -41.17 -63.78
N ASP A 78 47.05 -41.32 -62.46
CA ASP A 78 48.08 -40.83 -61.54
C ASP A 78 48.21 -39.32 -61.23
N LEU A 79 47.39 -38.83 -60.28
CA LEU A 79 47.62 -37.59 -59.51
C LEU A 79 47.06 -37.75 -58.08
N SER A 80 47.50 -38.77 -57.34
CA SER A 80 47.04 -39.02 -55.96
C SER A 80 48.15 -39.43 -54.99
N PRO A 81 49.19 -38.59 -54.78
CA PRO A 81 49.70 -38.52 -53.39
C PRO A 81 50.03 -37.11 -52.85
N LEU A 82 50.18 -36.07 -53.68
CA LEU A 82 50.79 -34.81 -53.23
C LEU A 82 49.83 -33.76 -52.64
N LEU A 83 48.51 -33.97 -52.72
CA LEU A 83 47.51 -33.08 -52.08
C LEU A 83 47.01 -33.59 -50.72
N GLN A 84 47.39 -34.81 -50.32
CA GLN A 84 46.76 -35.49 -49.18
C GLN A 84 47.49 -35.27 -47.84
N VAL A 85 48.79 -34.91 -47.88
CA VAL A 85 49.63 -34.80 -46.69
C VAL A 85 49.51 -33.43 -46.00
N SER A 86 49.20 -32.35 -46.73
CA SER A 86 49.02 -31.00 -46.13
C SER A 86 47.61 -30.78 -45.56
N SER A 87 46.57 -31.29 -46.22
CA SER A 87 45.18 -31.19 -45.73
C SER A 87 44.86 -32.12 -44.58
N GLY A 88 45.48 -33.31 -44.49
CA GLY A 88 45.25 -34.24 -43.39
C GLY A 88 45.69 -33.69 -42.04
N ASN A 89 46.81 -32.96 -42.00
CA ASN A 89 47.33 -32.33 -40.79
C ASN A 89 46.43 -31.17 -40.34
N MET A 90 45.99 -30.31 -41.25
CA MET A 90 45.04 -29.22 -40.91
C MET A 90 43.68 -29.75 -40.44
N VAL A 91 43.17 -30.84 -41.02
CA VAL A 91 41.89 -31.44 -40.58
C VAL A 91 42.01 -32.03 -39.17
N GLU A 92 43.13 -32.66 -38.82
CA GLU A 92 43.34 -33.20 -37.48
C GLU A 92 43.58 -32.09 -36.43
N GLU A 93 44.32 -31.03 -36.80
CA GLU A 93 44.46 -29.83 -35.96
C GLU A 93 43.10 -29.16 -35.69
N VAL A 94 42.26 -28.98 -36.71
CA VAL A 94 40.90 -28.44 -36.54
C VAL A 94 40.05 -29.36 -35.65
N ARG A 95 40.16 -30.69 -35.79
CA ARG A 95 39.48 -31.65 -34.90
C ARG A 95 39.99 -31.59 -33.46
N GLN A 96 41.28 -31.32 -33.25
CA GLN A 96 41.86 -31.19 -31.92
C GLN A 96 41.43 -29.88 -31.25
N VAL A 97 41.39 -28.78 -32.01
CA VAL A 97 40.85 -27.49 -31.55
C VAL A 97 39.38 -27.61 -31.19
N ILE A 98 38.54 -28.21 -32.06
CA ILE A 98 37.12 -28.41 -31.75
C ILE A 98 36.92 -29.25 -30.49
N ARG A 99 37.73 -30.31 -30.29
CA ARG A 99 37.68 -31.10 -29.06
C ARG A 99 38.08 -30.29 -27.82
N ALA A 100 39.12 -29.48 -27.92
CA ALA A 100 39.56 -28.60 -26.83
C ALA A 100 38.50 -27.55 -26.48
N GLU A 101 37.93 -26.88 -27.49
CA GLU A 101 36.85 -25.90 -27.31
C GLU A 101 35.58 -26.55 -26.74
N MET A 102 35.20 -27.74 -27.20
CA MET A 102 34.08 -28.49 -26.63
C MET A 102 34.33 -28.91 -25.18
N SER A 103 35.58 -29.21 -24.80
CA SER A 103 35.95 -29.48 -23.42
C SER A 103 35.86 -28.21 -22.57
N SER A 104 36.44 -27.10 -23.03
CA SER A 104 36.38 -25.81 -22.35
C SER A 104 34.94 -25.34 -22.15
N PHE A 105 34.09 -25.49 -23.16
CA PHE A 105 32.67 -25.16 -23.07
C PHE A 105 31.93 -26.03 -22.05
N ARG A 106 32.25 -27.33 -21.96
CA ARG A 106 31.68 -28.21 -20.93
C ARG A 106 32.10 -27.77 -19.52
N ASP A 107 33.35 -27.37 -19.35
CA ASP A 107 33.86 -26.87 -18.07
C ASP A 107 33.19 -25.54 -17.67
N GLU A 108 32.99 -24.63 -18.64
CA GLU A 108 32.23 -23.39 -18.43
C GLU A 108 30.76 -23.66 -18.06
N LEU A 109 30.09 -24.58 -18.76
CA LEU A 109 28.72 -24.98 -18.42
C LEU A 109 28.64 -25.60 -17.02
N ALA A 110 29.59 -26.46 -16.65
CA ALA A 110 29.65 -27.04 -15.30
C ALA A 110 29.82 -25.96 -14.24
N ARG A 111 30.68 -24.96 -14.50
CA ARG A 111 30.89 -23.82 -13.62
C ARG A 111 29.62 -22.97 -13.48
N ILE A 112 28.93 -22.70 -14.59
CA ILE A 112 27.65 -21.97 -14.58
C ILE A 112 26.61 -22.74 -13.75
N CYS A 113 26.46 -24.05 -13.97
CA CYS A 113 25.56 -24.88 -13.18
C CYS A 113 25.86 -24.82 -11.67
N SER A 114 27.15 -24.85 -11.29
CA SER A 114 27.56 -24.66 -9.89
C SER A 114 27.13 -23.29 -9.36
N THR A 115 27.40 -22.20 -10.09
CA THR A 115 27.03 -20.85 -9.64
C THR A 115 25.52 -20.65 -9.51
N ILE A 116 24.73 -21.26 -10.40
CA ILE A 116 23.27 -21.23 -10.34
C ILE A 116 22.79 -22.00 -9.09
N SER A 117 23.40 -23.15 -8.80
CA SER A 117 23.07 -23.92 -7.58
C SER A 117 23.37 -23.11 -6.32
N ASP A 118 24.53 -22.47 -6.24
CA ASP A 118 24.91 -21.62 -5.10
C ASP A 118 23.97 -20.42 -4.96
N PHE A 119 23.59 -19.79 -6.08
CA PHE A 119 22.63 -18.70 -6.07
C PHE A 119 21.27 -19.15 -5.55
N ASN A 120 20.78 -20.31 -6.00
CA ASN A 120 19.51 -20.87 -5.54
C ASN A 120 19.54 -21.18 -4.03
N ASN A 121 20.65 -21.75 -3.54
CA ASN A 121 20.83 -21.99 -2.10
C ASN A 121 20.80 -20.69 -1.29
N ARG A 122 21.45 -19.63 -1.80
CA ARG A 122 21.42 -18.30 -1.17
C ARG A 122 20.03 -17.67 -1.22
N ALA A 123 19.30 -17.84 -2.31
CA ALA A 123 17.92 -17.35 -2.45
C ALA A 123 17.00 -18.01 -1.41
N ASN A 124 17.06 -19.34 -1.28
CA ASN A 124 16.29 -20.10 -0.29
C ASN A 124 16.67 -19.69 1.16
N ALA A 125 17.95 -19.44 1.41
CA ALA A 125 18.42 -18.94 2.71
C ALA A 125 17.89 -17.53 3.01
N ILE A 126 17.74 -16.67 2.01
CA ILE A 126 17.13 -15.35 2.17
C ILE A 126 15.63 -15.49 2.42
N GLU A 127 14.93 -16.34 1.67
CA GLU A 127 13.50 -16.57 1.81
C GLU A 127 13.14 -17.08 3.21
N SER A 128 13.89 -18.07 3.72
CA SER A 128 13.71 -18.57 5.10
C SER A 128 13.95 -17.49 6.16
N ARG A 129 14.96 -16.63 5.97
CA ARG A 129 15.22 -15.49 6.87
C ARG A 129 14.13 -14.44 6.80
N LEU A 130 13.57 -14.17 5.62
CA LEU A 130 12.45 -13.24 5.45
C LEU A 130 11.20 -13.78 6.16
N SER A 131 10.85 -15.04 5.95
CA SER A 131 9.74 -15.68 6.67
C SER A 131 9.91 -15.61 8.19
N THR A 132 11.13 -15.86 8.70
CA THR A 132 11.41 -15.73 10.14
C THR A 132 11.24 -14.29 10.64
N LEU A 133 11.66 -13.30 9.84
CA LEU A 133 11.50 -11.89 10.19
C LEU A 133 10.02 -11.46 10.14
N GLU A 134 9.26 -11.94 9.17
CA GLU A 134 7.81 -11.71 9.07
C GLU A 134 7.09 -12.25 10.31
N ASP A 135 7.40 -13.48 10.72
CA ASP A 135 6.84 -14.09 11.94
C ASP A 135 7.20 -13.29 13.20
N GLN A 136 8.46 -12.84 13.30
CA GLN A 136 8.90 -12.02 14.43
C GLN A 136 8.22 -10.65 14.47
N LEU A 137 8.03 -10.01 13.31
CA LEU A 137 7.33 -8.73 13.21
C LEU A 137 5.86 -8.89 13.56
N ALA A 138 5.20 -9.95 13.09
CA ALA A 138 3.82 -10.26 13.44
C ALA A 138 3.65 -10.48 14.95
N ALA A 139 4.54 -11.26 15.57
CA ALA A 139 4.51 -11.50 17.02
C ALA A 139 4.71 -10.21 17.83
N ARG A 140 5.63 -9.34 17.39
CA ARG A 140 5.85 -8.03 18.04
C ARG A 140 4.67 -7.09 17.89
N ALA A 141 4.04 -7.06 16.71
CA ALA A 141 2.85 -6.25 16.46
C ALA A 141 1.69 -6.67 17.39
N MET A 142 1.49 -7.99 17.58
CA MET A 142 0.48 -8.50 18.51
C MET A 142 0.78 -8.12 19.97
N ASP A 143 2.03 -8.24 20.43
CA ASP A 143 2.42 -7.84 21.79
C ASP A 143 2.18 -6.33 22.01
N GLU A 144 2.53 -5.51 21.02
CA GLU A 144 2.34 -4.06 21.10
C GLU A 144 0.86 -3.67 21.12
N GLU A 145 0.01 -4.35 20.34
CA GLU A 145 -1.44 -4.15 20.34
C GLU A 145 -2.05 -4.48 21.71
N VAL A 146 -1.66 -5.61 22.32
CA VAL A 146 -2.11 -6.00 23.67
C VAL A 146 -1.65 -4.98 24.71
N ARG A 147 -0.41 -4.52 24.62
CA ARG A 147 0.13 -3.49 25.52
C ARG A 147 -0.60 -2.16 25.36
N MET A 148 -0.91 -1.75 24.13
CA MET A 148 -1.67 -0.53 23.86
C MET A 148 -3.06 -0.61 24.48
N SER A 149 -3.78 -1.70 24.22
CA SER A 149 -5.11 -1.93 24.79
C SER A 149 -5.09 -1.88 26.33
N THR A 150 -4.09 -2.49 26.96
CA THR A 150 -3.92 -2.44 28.43
C THR A 150 -3.67 -1.01 28.93
N ILE A 151 -2.88 -0.21 28.21
CA ILE A 151 -2.61 1.18 28.57
C ILE A 151 -3.87 2.03 28.44
N GLU A 152 -4.63 1.87 27.35
CA GLU A 152 -5.88 2.57 27.11
C GLU A 152 -6.91 2.27 28.21
N GLU A 153 -7.08 1.01 28.59
CA GLU A 153 -7.97 0.61 29.68
C GLU A 153 -7.57 1.27 31.01
N ARG A 154 -6.27 1.27 31.33
CA ARG A 154 -5.76 1.91 32.55
C ARG A 154 -5.96 3.42 32.56
N LEU A 155 -5.80 4.08 31.41
CA LEU A 155 -6.04 5.52 31.27
C LEU A 155 -7.53 5.85 31.39
N ALA A 156 -8.42 5.03 30.81
CA ALA A 156 -9.86 5.19 30.95
C ALA A 156 -10.29 5.08 32.43
N VAL A 157 -9.83 4.05 33.14
CA VAL A 157 -10.10 3.88 34.57
C VAL A 157 -9.56 5.04 35.41
N ARG A 158 -8.35 5.52 35.08
CA ARG A 158 -7.77 6.69 35.75
C ARG A 158 -8.61 7.94 35.52
N GLY A 159 -9.02 8.20 34.28
CA GLY A 159 -9.83 9.36 33.93
C GLY A 159 -11.16 9.39 34.69
N VAL A 160 -11.87 8.26 34.73
CA VAL A 160 -13.12 8.11 35.51
C VAL A 160 -12.88 8.32 37.00
N ARG A 161 -11.75 7.83 37.53
CA ARG A 161 -11.41 8.02 38.95
C ARG A 161 -11.11 9.48 39.28
N GLU A 162 -10.36 10.18 38.43
CA GLU A 162 -10.04 11.60 38.61
C GLU A 162 -11.31 12.46 38.54
N GLU A 163 -12.21 12.18 37.58
CA GLU A 163 -13.51 12.84 37.48
C GLU A 163 -14.36 12.60 38.74
N ASN A 164 -14.43 11.36 39.23
CA ASN A 164 -15.16 11.06 40.48
C ASN A 164 -14.59 11.82 41.69
N VAL A 165 -13.27 11.94 41.81
CA VAL A 165 -12.65 12.74 42.88
C VAL A 165 -13.04 14.20 42.75
N ASN A 166 -13.01 14.76 41.53
CA ASN A 166 -13.39 16.14 41.28
C ASN A 166 -14.88 16.39 41.59
N LEU A 167 -15.77 15.53 41.08
CA LEU A 167 -17.21 15.62 41.32
C LEU A 167 -17.53 15.51 42.81
N ASN A 168 -16.91 14.56 43.53
CA ASN A 168 -17.09 14.45 44.97
C ASN A 168 -16.58 15.69 45.71
N GLY A 169 -15.46 16.29 45.26
CA GLY A 169 -14.96 17.55 45.80
C GLY A 169 -15.96 18.70 45.62
N ILE A 170 -16.54 18.83 44.43
CA ILE A 170 -17.58 19.82 44.13
C ILE A 170 -18.82 19.58 44.99
N ILE A 171 -19.27 18.33 45.12
CA ILE A 171 -20.42 17.96 45.96
C ILE A 171 -20.16 18.37 47.41
N SER A 172 -18.98 18.04 47.96
CA SER A 172 -18.63 18.43 49.33
C SER A 172 -18.59 19.94 49.51
N GLN A 173 -18.08 20.68 48.51
CA GLN A 173 -18.08 22.15 48.56
C GLN A 173 -19.49 22.72 48.54
N LEU A 174 -20.37 22.22 47.65
CA LEU A 174 -21.76 22.66 47.57
C LEU A 174 -22.55 22.32 48.83
N GLN A 175 -22.32 21.14 49.41
CA GLN A 175 -22.92 20.75 50.69
C GLN A 175 -22.51 21.70 51.81
N THR A 176 -21.23 22.09 51.86
CA THR A 176 -20.74 23.07 52.85
C THR A 176 -21.43 24.41 52.66
N GLN A 177 -21.49 24.91 51.42
CA GLN A 177 -22.16 26.18 51.11
C GLN A 177 -23.65 26.16 51.45
N LEU A 178 -24.36 25.06 51.18
CA LEU A 178 -25.77 24.93 51.56
C LEU A 178 -25.94 24.98 53.06
N ASN A 179 -25.13 24.23 53.79
CA ASN A 179 -25.20 24.20 55.25
C ASN A 179 -24.89 25.58 55.86
N ASP A 180 -23.89 26.28 55.33
CA ASP A 180 -23.55 27.64 55.78
C ASP A 180 -24.72 28.61 55.54
N ARG A 181 -25.37 28.53 54.37
CA ARG A 181 -26.53 29.37 54.05
C ARG A 181 -27.76 29.04 54.90
N GLU A 182 -28.02 27.77 55.18
CA GLU A 182 -29.10 27.36 56.08
C GLU A 182 -28.84 27.87 57.49
N GLN A 183 -27.60 27.75 57.98
CA GLN A 183 -27.21 28.29 59.27
C GLN A 183 -27.34 29.82 59.32
N GLU A 184 -26.96 30.53 58.25
CA GLU A 184 -27.15 31.98 58.13
C GLU A 184 -28.63 32.38 58.20
N CYS A 185 -29.54 31.61 57.60
CA CYS A 185 -30.98 31.86 57.70
C CYS A 185 -31.48 31.77 59.15
N PHE A 186 -31.04 30.75 59.90
CA PHE A 186 -31.46 30.57 61.30
C PHE A 186 -30.93 31.65 62.24
N LEU A 187 -29.88 32.39 61.88
CA LEU A 187 -29.37 33.49 62.74
C LEU A 187 -30.38 34.63 62.89
N CYS A 188 -31.30 34.77 61.96
CA CYS A 188 -32.33 35.81 61.99
C CYS A 188 -33.65 35.30 62.61
N ASP A 189 -33.77 34.00 62.87
CA ASP A 189 -34.97 33.39 63.41
C ASP A 189 -34.88 33.35 64.95
N VAL A 190 -35.95 33.77 65.62
CA VAL A 190 -36.04 33.76 67.08
C VAL A 190 -37.25 32.94 67.50
N GLU A 191 -37.01 31.85 68.21
CA GLU A 191 -38.06 31.05 68.83
C GLU A 191 -38.47 31.65 70.19
N ILE A 192 -39.76 31.93 70.35
CA ILE A 192 -40.33 32.43 71.61
C ILE A 192 -41.31 31.39 72.15
N SER A 193 -40.84 30.54 73.06
CA SER A 193 -41.65 29.50 73.67
C SER A 193 -42.37 29.98 74.94
N GLY A 194 -43.43 29.28 75.35
CA GLY A 194 -44.12 29.53 76.64
C GLY A 194 -45.19 30.62 76.61
N LEU A 195 -45.65 31.05 75.43
CA LEU A 195 -46.75 31.98 75.26
C LEU A 195 -48.09 31.24 75.14
N GLU A 196 -49.09 31.63 75.95
CA GLU A 196 -50.46 31.14 75.80
C GLU A 196 -51.02 31.47 74.41
N GLU A 197 -51.80 30.56 73.82
CA GLU A 197 -52.46 30.77 72.53
C GLU A 197 -53.88 31.31 72.70
N ARG A 198 -54.18 32.43 72.02
CA ARG A 198 -55.54 33.01 72.02
C ARG A 198 -56.01 33.29 70.61
N SER A 199 -57.28 33.00 70.33
CA SER A 199 -57.88 33.27 69.02
C SER A 199 -57.95 34.77 68.73
N GLY A 200 -57.48 35.18 67.54
CA GLY A 200 -57.49 36.58 67.09
C GLY A 200 -56.38 37.46 67.66
N GLU A 201 -55.32 36.87 68.21
CA GLU A 201 -54.14 37.62 68.69
C GLU A 201 -53.34 38.24 67.54
N ASN A 202 -52.73 39.40 67.80
CA ASN A 202 -51.79 40.02 66.87
C ASN A 202 -50.36 39.66 67.29
N LEU A 203 -49.73 38.75 66.54
CA LEU A 203 -48.40 38.22 66.85
C LEU A 203 -47.30 39.29 66.83
N ILE A 204 -47.35 40.23 65.87
CA ILE A 204 -46.37 41.32 65.74
C ILE A 204 -46.39 42.19 67.01
N ASN A 205 -47.59 42.58 67.48
CA ASN A 205 -47.73 43.35 68.71
C ASN A 205 -47.20 42.61 69.94
N MET A 206 -47.35 41.29 70.00
CA MET A 206 -46.80 40.48 71.10
C MET A 206 -45.27 40.47 71.07
N VAL A 207 -44.66 40.28 69.91
CA VAL A 207 -43.20 40.33 69.74
C VAL A 207 -42.66 41.70 70.15
N SER A 208 -43.29 42.80 69.72
CA SER A 208 -42.88 44.16 70.09
C SER A 208 -43.03 44.43 71.60
N LEU A 209 -44.04 43.86 72.26
CA LEU A 209 -44.19 43.96 73.71
C LEU A 209 -43.09 43.19 74.45
N ILE A 210 -42.76 41.99 73.99
CA ILE A 210 -41.68 41.15 74.55
C ILE A 210 -40.33 41.85 74.36
N GLY A 211 -40.04 42.39 73.17
CA GLY A 211 -38.83 43.16 72.90
C GLY A 211 -38.67 44.32 73.88
N LYS A 212 -39.72 45.13 74.06
CA LYS A 212 -39.73 46.23 75.04
C LYS A 212 -39.49 45.76 76.47
N LYS A 213 -39.96 44.58 76.86
CA LYS A 213 -39.71 43.99 78.19
C LYS A 213 -38.28 43.51 78.36
N LEU A 214 -37.65 43.05 77.28
CA LEU A 214 -36.24 42.64 77.25
C LEU A 214 -35.27 43.83 77.05
N GLY A 215 -35.79 45.04 76.84
CA GLY A 215 -34.98 46.24 76.61
C GLY A 215 -34.50 46.40 75.17
N VAL A 216 -35.10 45.68 74.22
CA VAL A 216 -34.83 45.77 72.79
C VAL A 216 -35.95 46.59 72.14
N ASP A 217 -35.58 47.65 71.42
CA ASP A 217 -36.53 48.44 70.63
C ASP A 217 -36.68 47.79 69.25
N LEU A 218 -37.89 47.34 68.94
CA LEU A 218 -38.24 46.68 67.68
C LEU A 218 -39.35 47.47 67.01
N ASP A 219 -39.15 47.83 65.73
CA ASP A 219 -40.18 48.39 64.86
C ASP A 219 -40.83 47.26 64.04
N ASP A 220 -42.05 47.49 63.53
CA ASP A 220 -42.80 46.51 62.73
C ASP A 220 -42.05 46.12 61.44
N ARG A 221 -41.08 46.95 61.00
CA ARG A 221 -40.23 46.72 59.83
C ARG A 221 -39.04 45.79 60.11
N ASP A 222 -38.67 45.63 61.38
CA ASP A 222 -37.57 44.75 61.80
C ASP A 222 -38.02 43.29 61.83
N VAL A 223 -39.33 43.05 61.78
CA VAL A 223 -39.95 41.73 61.80
C VAL A 223 -40.37 41.33 60.39
N VAL A 224 -39.68 40.32 59.82
CA VAL A 224 -39.94 39.84 58.45
C VAL A 224 -41.18 38.95 58.39
N SER A 225 -41.29 37.97 59.30
CA SER A 225 -42.48 37.13 59.47
C SER A 225 -42.59 36.69 60.93
N VAL A 226 -43.82 36.39 61.37
CA VAL A 226 -44.09 35.76 62.66
C VAL A 226 -45.16 34.72 62.43
N GLU A 227 -44.89 33.50 62.88
CA GLU A 227 -45.83 32.39 62.82
C GLU A 227 -45.79 31.60 64.13
N ARG A 228 -46.85 30.82 64.37
CA ARG A 228 -46.89 29.83 65.46
C ARG A 228 -46.37 28.51 64.88
N SER A 229 -45.39 27.91 65.55
CA SER A 229 -44.76 26.63 65.21
C SER A 229 -45.37 25.47 65.99
#